data_AF-A0A8H7SXJ1-F1
#
_entry.id   AF-A0A8H7SXJ1-F1
#
_cell.length_a   1.000
_cell.length_b   1.000
_cell.length_c   1.000
_cell.angle_alpha   90.00
_cell.angle_beta   90.00
_cell.angle_gamma   90.00
#
_symmetry.space_group_name_H-M   'P 1'
#
loop_
_entity.id
_entity.type
_entity.pdbx_description
1 polymer ?
#
loop_
_entity_poly.entity_id
_entity_poly.type
_entity_poly.pdbx_seq_one_letter_code
_entity_poly.pdbx_strand_id
1 'polypeptide(L)'
;MAKVTKKETVAKKQPATKKSVHKRRVKGTSEVDNPKYANLDFMLNLVESAASKEDAKVEKKLARKAHVAKIIEEKDAKKDMKAEEKREKLEKVKQAYLEAQKKKKTEARKAKAKARAEAAREKAQPSTPKKKVRFS
;
A
#
# COMPACT_ATOMS: atom_id res chain seq x y z
N MET A 1 -19.42 8.62 -35.62
CA MET A 1 -20.27 9.32 -34.64
C MET A 1 -19.71 9.09 -33.24
N ALA A 2 -19.03 10.08 -32.66
CA ALA A 2 -18.41 9.98 -31.33
C ALA A 2 -19.37 10.54 -30.27
N LYS A 3 -19.76 9.71 -29.29
CA LYS A 3 -20.55 10.13 -28.13
C LYS A 3 -19.64 10.79 -27.10
N VAL A 4 -19.74 12.12 -26.97
CA VAL A 4 -19.12 12.90 -25.89
C VAL A 4 -19.97 12.75 -24.64
N THR A 5 -19.51 11.97 -23.67
CA THR A 5 -20.11 11.90 -22.34
C THR A 5 -19.67 13.12 -21.52
N LYS A 6 -20.55 14.12 -21.42
CA LYS A 6 -20.43 15.23 -20.47
C LYS A 6 -20.45 14.65 -19.04
N LYS A 7 -19.30 14.66 -18.37
CA LYS A 7 -19.23 14.43 -16.93
C LYS A 7 -19.84 15.64 -16.23
N GLU A 8 -21.02 15.47 -15.66
CA GLU A 8 -21.61 16.44 -14.73
C GLU A 8 -20.68 16.60 -13.54
N THR A 9 -20.12 17.80 -13.40
CA THR A 9 -19.41 18.22 -12.20
C THR A 9 -20.44 18.40 -11.09
N VAL A 10 -20.53 17.45 -10.17
CA VAL A 10 -21.30 17.59 -8.93
C VAL A 10 -20.76 18.82 -8.19
N ALA A 11 -21.55 19.89 -8.20
CA ALA A 11 -21.23 21.12 -7.48
C ALA A 11 -21.15 20.79 -5.98
N LYS A 12 -19.93 20.83 -5.43
CA LYS A 12 -19.67 20.76 -3.99
C LYS A 12 -20.47 21.88 -3.31
N LYS A 13 -21.61 21.55 -2.69
CA LYS A 13 -22.33 22.47 -1.80
C LYS A 13 -21.36 22.95 -0.72
N GLN A 14 -20.99 24.23 -0.79
CA GLN A 14 -20.22 24.85 0.28
C GLN A 14 -21.09 24.90 1.54
N PRO A 15 -20.54 24.55 2.73
CA PRO A 15 -21.29 24.66 3.97
C PRO A 15 -21.60 26.13 4.24
N ALA A 16 -22.88 26.46 4.43
CA ALA A 16 -23.30 27.81 4.80
C ALA A 16 -22.74 28.16 6.18
N THR A 17 -21.68 28.98 6.22
CA THR A 17 -21.11 29.49 7.47
C THR A 17 -22.09 30.50 8.07
N LYS A 18 -22.91 30.06 9.03
CA LYS A 18 -23.77 30.96 9.82
C LYS A 18 -22.86 31.94 10.56
N LYS A 19 -23.06 33.25 10.33
CA LYS A 19 -22.33 34.30 11.05
C LYS A 19 -22.74 34.25 12.52
N SER A 20 -21.78 34.05 13.42
CA SER A 20 -22.06 34.06 14.86
C SER A 20 -22.37 35.49 15.31
N VAL A 21 -23.59 35.73 15.79
CA VAL A 21 -23.96 36.99 16.43
C VAL A 21 -23.30 37.01 17.81
N HIS A 22 -22.24 37.82 17.96
CA HIS A 22 -21.58 37.97 19.25
C HIS A 22 -22.41 38.89 20.13
N LYS A 23 -22.88 38.39 21.29
CA LYS A 23 -23.60 39.22 22.27
C LYS A 23 -22.63 40.24 22.85
N ARG A 24 -22.98 41.54 22.82
CA ARG A 24 -22.22 42.59 23.50
C ARG A 24 -22.26 42.33 25.01
N ARG A 25 -21.09 42.28 25.65
CA ARG A 25 -20.98 42.23 27.10
C ARG A 25 -21.24 43.62 27.69
N VAL A 26 -21.98 43.67 28.79
CA VAL A 26 -22.17 44.89 29.59
C VAL A 26 -20.91 45.09 30.43
N LYS A 27 -20.36 46.31 30.46
CA LYS A 27 -19.15 46.62 31.24
C LYS A 27 -19.47 46.54 32.74
N GLY A 28 -18.58 45.94 33.53
CA GLY A 28 -18.72 45.89 34.99
C GLY A 28 -19.65 44.82 35.55
N THR A 29 -20.28 43.99 34.70
CA THR A 29 -21.08 42.83 35.15
C THR A 29 -20.29 41.52 35.10
N SER A 30 -19.00 41.56 34.78
CA SER A 30 -18.16 40.37 34.81
C SER A 30 -17.71 40.10 36.24
N GLU A 31 -17.63 38.81 36.62
CA GLU A 31 -17.15 38.40 37.94
C GLU A 31 -15.72 38.91 38.21
N VAL A 32 -14.93 39.10 37.15
CA VAL A 32 -13.56 39.62 37.22
C VAL A 32 -13.51 41.12 37.52
N ASP A 33 -14.51 41.89 37.05
CA ASP A 33 -14.59 43.35 37.28
C ASP A 33 -15.25 43.70 38.61
N ASN A 34 -15.78 42.72 39.35
CA ASN A 34 -16.49 42.93 40.59
C ASN A 34 -15.57 42.64 41.80
N PRO A 35 -15.23 43.65 42.63
CA PRO A 35 -14.32 43.48 43.76
C PRO A 35 -14.80 42.47 44.80
N LYS A 36 -16.10 42.13 44.81
CA LYS A 36 -16.67 41.08 45.67
C LYS A 36 -16.16 39.67 45.33
N TYR A 37 -15.75 39.43 44.09
CA TYR A 37 -15.32 38.13 43.57
C TYR A 37 -13.80 38.09 43.28
N ALA A 38 -13.09 39.20 43.51
CA ALA A 38 -11.63 39.31 43.40
C ALA A 38 -10.89 38.66 44.59
N ASN A 39 -11.35 37.50 45.05
CA ASN A 39 -10.66 36.71 46.07
C ASN A 39 -9.44 36.01 45.45
N LEU A 40 -8.38 35.83 46.23
CA LEU A 40 -7.13 35.21 45.80
C LEU A 40 -7.38 33.84 45.14
N ASP A 41 -8.23 33.01 45.74
CA ASP A 41 -8.58 31.68 45.23
C ASP A 41 -9.28 31.73 43.86
N PHE A 42 -10.14 32.73 43.64
CA PHE A 42 -10.81 32.90 42.34
C PHE A 42 -9.81 33.31 41.26
N MET A 43 -8.87 34.21 41.57
CA MET A 43 -7.82 34.61 40.63
C MET A 43 -6.87 33.43 40.31
N LEU A 44 -6.51 32.61 41.30
CA LEU A 44 -5.69 31.42 41.09
C LEU A 44 -6.41 30.39 40.20
N ASN A 45 -7.68 30.11 40.48
CA ASN A 45 -8.51 29.23 39.65
C ASN A 45 -8.66 29.77 38.21
N LEU A 46 -8.76 31.08 38.03
CA LEU A 46 -8.82 31.69 36.71
C LEU A 46 -7.50 31.47 35.95
N VAL A 47 -6.35 31.67 36.61
CA VAL A 47 -5.02 31.44 36.03
C VAL A 47 -4.84 29.96 35.67
N GLU A 48 -5.21 29.03 36.55
CA GLU A 48 -5.15 27.59 36.29
C GLU A 48 -6.08 27.20 35.13
N SER A 49 -7.29 27.76 35.06
CA SER A 49 -8.22 27.53 33.94
C SER A 49 -7.70 28.09 32.62
N ALA A 50 -6.90 29.16 32.65
CA ALA A 50 -6.30 29.76 31.47
C ALA A 50 -5.08 28.94 31.02
N ALA A 51 -4.23 28.51 31.96
CA ALA A 51 -3.10 27.64 31.71
C ALA A 51 -3.53 26.31 31.11
N SER A 52 -4.49 25.62 31.74
CA SER A 52 -5.05 24.36 31.23
C SER A 52 -5.67 24.49 29.83
N LYS A 53 -6.28 25.64 29.49
CA LYS A 53 -6.78 25.89 28.13
C LYS A 53 -5.65 26.03 27.10
N GLU A 54 -4.54 26.65 27.47
CA GLU A 54 -3.36 26.71 26.59
C GLU A 54 -2.70 25.35 26.46
N ASP A 55 -2.57 24.59 27.55
CA ASP A 55 -2.03 23.23 27.52
C ASP A 55 -2.90 22.32 26.65
N ALA A 56 -4.22 22.34 26.79
CA ALA A 56 -5.14 21.59 25.94
C ALA A 56 -5.02 21.99 24.44
N LYS A 57 -4.72 23.26 24.13
CA LYS A 57 -4.44 23.69 22.75
C LYS A 57 -3.12 23.13 22.24
N VAL A 58 -2.08 23.12 23.07
CA VAL A 58 -0.77 22.57 22.74
C VAL A 58 -0.86 21.06 22.54
N GLU A 59 -1.48 20.34 23.46
CA GLU A 59 -1.75 18.90 23.34
C GLU A 59 -2.53 18.57 22.07
N LYS A 60 -3.59 19.34 21.76
CA LYS A 60 -4.35 19.14 20.51
C LYS A 60 -3.49 19.36 19.26
N LYS A 61 -2.54 20.30 19.29
CA LYS A 61 -1.57 20.49 18.20
C LYS A 61 -0.60 19.31 18.11
N LEU A 62 -0.08 18.83 19.23
CA LEU A 62 0.82 17.69 19.29
C LEU A 62 0.13 16.40 18.82
N ALA A 63 -1.09 16.13 19.28
CA ALA A 63 -1.90 14.99 18.85
C ALA A 63 -2.18 15.02 17.34
N ARG A 64 -2.47 16.20 16.77
CA ARG A 64 -2.60 16.36 15.31
C ARG A 64 -1.31 16.06 14.57
N LYS A 65 -0.17 16.56 15.05
CA LYS A 65 1.14 16.27 14.45
C LYS A 65 1.45 14.77 14.49
N ALA A 66 1.23 14.13 15.64
CA ALA A 66 1.44 12.69 15.81
C ALA A 66 0.52 11.87 14.88
N HIS A 67 -0.74 12.25 14.74
CA HIS A 67 -1.67 11.58 13.83
C HIS A 67 -1.25 11.73 12.36
N VAL A 68 -0.79 12.91 11.94
CA VAL A 68 -0.28 13.12 10.59
C VAL A 68 1.00 12.32 10.34
N ALA A 69 1.92 12.28 11.31
CA ALA A 69 3.13 11.47 11.22
C ALA A 69 2.81 9.98 11.03
N LYS A 70 1.89 9.42 11.84
CA LYS A 70 1.42 8.04 11.70
C LYS A 70 0.85 7.75 10.30
N ILE A 71 0.06 8.66 9.74
CA ILE A 71 -0.47 8.51 8.38
C ILE A 71 0.64 8.46 7.34
N ILE A 72 1.69 9.26 7.51
CA ILE A 72 2.84 9.29 6.59
C ILE A 72 3.61 7.97 6.71
N GLU A 73 3.96 7.55 7.92
CA GLU A 73 4.64 6.29 8.20
C GLU A 73 3.88 5.08 7.63
N GLU A 74 2.57 5.00 7.84
CA GLU A 74 1.74 3.93 7.26
C GLU A 74 1.72 3.95 5.73
N LYS A 75 1.74 5.12 5.11
CA LYS A 75 1.79 5.26 3.65
C LYS A 75 3.14 4.83 3.09
N ASP A 76 4.22 5.19 3.75
CA ASP A 76 5.58 4.84 3.31
C ASP A 76 5.85 3.36 3.56
N ALA A 77 5.45 2.79 4.70
CA ALA A 77 5.49 1.35 4.95
C ALA A 77 4.71 0.55 3.88
N LYS A 78 3.55 1.04 3.44
CA LYS A 78 2.79 0.42 2.33
C LYS A 78 3.50 0.50 0.98
N LYS A 79 4.30 1.55 0.72
CA LYS A 79 5.10 1.64 -0.50
C LYS A 79 6.27 0.67 -0.44
N ASP A 80 6.95 0.60 0.69
CA ASP A 80 8.12 -0.26 0.89
C ASP A 80 7.74 -1.74 0.80
N MET A 81 6.66 -2.15 1.47
CA MET A 81 6.07 -3.49 1.31
C MET A 81 5.79 -3.85 -0.15
N LYS A 82 5.19 -2.92 -0.93
CA LYS A 82 4.93 -3.16 -2.36
C LYS A 82 6.21 -3.23 -3.19
N ALA A 83 7.25 -2.49 -2.81
CA ALA A 83 8.53 -2.53 -3.49
C ALA A 83 9.26 -3.86 -3.20
N GLU A 84 9.23 -4.31 -1.95
CA GLU A 84 9.77 -5.61 -1.51
C GLU A 84 9.04 -6.77 -2.18
N GLU A 85 7.71 -6.79 -2.17
CA GLU A 85 6.92 -7.82 -2.87
C GLU A 85 7.26 -7.90 -4.37
N LYS A 86 7.47 -6.75 -5.03
CA LYS A 86 7.87 -6.73 -6.44
C LYS A 86 9.28 -7.29 -6.62
N ARG A 87 10.21 -6.95 -5.73
CA ARG A 87 11.57 -7.50 -5.76
C ARG A 87 11.56 -9.02 -5.57
N GLU A 88 10.85 -9.51 -4.57
CA GLU A 88 10.70 -10.95 -4.33
C GLU A 88 10.08 -11.67 -5.51
N LYS A 89 9.02 -11.11 -6.12
CA LYS A 89 8.38 -11.70 -7.31
C LYS A 89 9.38 -11.78 -8.47
N LEU A 90 10.16 -10.72 -8.71
CA LEU A 90 11.17 -10.71 -9.75
C LEU A 90 12.30 -11.72 -9.48
N GLU A 91 12.72 -11.90 -8.22
CA GLU A 91 13.72 -12.90 -7.83
C GLU A 91 13.19 -14.32 -8.02
N LYS A 92 11.96 -14.61 -7.59
CA LYS A 92 11.30 -15.90 -7.83
C LYS A 92 11.20 -16.21 -9.32
N VAL A 93 10.83 -15.23 -10.15
CA VAL A 93 10.77 -15.40 -11.61
C VAL A 93 12.15 -15.67 -12.20
N LYS A 94 13.19 -14.94 -11.77
CA LYS A 94 14.58 -15.19 -12.22
C LYS A 94 15.05 -16.60 -11.84
N GLN A 95 14.80 -17.03 -10.60
CA GLN A 95 15.15 -18.38 -10.14
C GLN A 95 14.40 -19.45 -10.94
N ALA A 96 13.08 -19.30 -11.11
CA ALA A 96 12.26 -20.22 -11.90
C ALA A 96 12.73 -20.32 -13.35
N TYR A 97 13.11 -19.20 -13.97
CA TYR A 97 13.64 -19.19 -15.34
C TYR A 97 14.97 -19.97 -15.45
N LEU A 98 15.89 -19.75 -14.52
CA LEU A 98 17.17 -20.46 -14.49
C LEU A 98 16.98 -21.96 -14.25
N GLU A 99 16.08 -22.35 -13.34
CA GLU A 99 15.74 -23.75 -13.10
C GLU A 99 15.08 -24.40 -14.31
N ALA A 100 14.13 -23.73 -14.95
CA ALA A 100 13.50 -24.22 -16.17
C ALA A 100 14.53 -24.41 -17.30
N GLN A 101 15.49 -23.49 -17.44
CA GLN A 101 16.56 -23.62 -18.43
C GLN A 101 17.48 -24.82 -18.12
N LYS A 102 17.82 -25.04 -16.85
CA LYS A 102 18.59 -26.22 -16.41
C LYS A 102 17.81 -27.52 -16.70
N LYS A 103 16.52 -27.57 -16.36
CA LYS A 103 15.64 -28.72 -16.62
C LYS A 103 15.53 -29.03 -18.12
N LYS A 104 15.31 -28.03 -18.97
CA LYS A 104 15.31 -28.22 -20.43
C LYS A 104 16.63 -28.80 -20.94
N LYS A 105 17.77 -28.31 -20.44
CA LYS A 105 19.10 -28.83 -20.84
C LYS A 105 19.30 -30.28 -20.38
N THR A 106 18.87 -30.65 -19.18
CA THR A 106 19.00 -32.03 -18.68
C THR A 106 18.06 -33.00 -19.39
N GLU A 107 16.82 -32.59 -19.66
CA GLU A 107 15.86 -33.37 -20.45
C GLU A 107 16.34 -33.59 -21.89
N ALA A 108 16.86 -32.57 -22.55
CA ALA A 108 17.45 -32.71 -23.89
C ALA A 108 18.61 -33.70 -23.91
N ARG A 109 19.47 -33.69 -22.88
CA ARG A 109 20.56 -34.69 -22.74
C ARG A 109 20.01 -36.10 -22.52
N LYS A 110 18.99 -36.27 -21.69
CA LYS A 110 18.33 -37.57 -21.45
C LYS A 110 17.66 -38.11 -22.72
N ALA A 111 16.96 -37.26 -23.47
CA ALA A 111 16.34 -37.62 -24.73
C ALA A 111 17.39 -38.05 -25.77
N LYS A 112 18.51 -37.32 -25.89
CA LYS A 112 19.62 -37.67 -26.78
C LYS A 112 20.27 -39.01 -26.38
N ALA A 113 20.41 -39.28 -25.09
CA ALA A 113 20.94 -40.57 -24.61
C ALA A 113 20.00 -41.73 -24.92
N LYS A 114 18.69 -41.56 -24.70
CA LYS A 114 17.67 -42.57 -25.05
C LYS A 114 17.64 -42.85 -26.55
N ALA A 115 17.63 -41.81 -27.38
CA ALA A 115 17.66 -41.97 -28.84
C ALA A 115 18.91 -42.72 -29.33
N ARG A 116 20.09 -42.47 -28.72
CA ARG A 116 21.30 -43.23 -29.02
C ARG A 116 21.19 -44.70 -28.61
N ALA A 117 20.61 -44.98 -27.44
CA ALA A 117 20.42 -46.34 -26.96
C ALA A 117 19.43 -47.13 -27.85
N GLU A 118 18.33 -46.51 -28.28
CA GLU A 118 17.37 -47.12 -29.20
C GLU A 118 17.97 -47.38 -30.58
N ALA A 119 18.69 -46.41 -31.16
CA ALA A 119 19.36 -46.58 -32.43
C ALA A 119 20.45 -47.67 -32.39
N ALA A 120 21.15 -47.82 -31.26
CA ALA A 120 22.10 -48.93 -31.08
C ALA A 120 21.38 -50.29 -30.99
N ARG A 121 20.19 -50.32 -30.40
CA ARG A 121 19.36 -51.53 -30.27
C ARG A 121 18.74 -51.96 -31.59
N GLU A 122 18.31 -51.02 -32.44
CA GLU A 122 17.86 -51.31 -33.82
C GLU A 122 18.99 -51.86 -34.69
N LYS A 123 20.21 -51.31 -34.58
CA LYS A 123 21.37 -51.84 -35.31
C LYS A 123 21.85 -53.20 -34.83
N ALA A 124 21.53 -53.57 -33.58
CA ALA A 124 21.85 -54.86 -33.00
C ALA A 124 20.77 -55.93 -33.26
N GLN A 125 19.60 -55.56 -33.82
CA GLN A 125 18.64 -56.57 -34.27
C GLN A 125 19.12 -57.23 -35.57
N PRO A 126 19.17 -58.57 -35.64
CA PRO A 126 19.56 -59.26 -36.86
C PRO A 126 18.53 -58.99 -37.95
N SER A 127 18.97 -58.40 -39.07
CA SER A 127 18.10 -58.16 -40.22
C SER A 127 17.57 -59.50 -40.72
N THR A 128 16.27 -59.74 -40.58
CA THR A 128 15.66 -60.94 -41.14
C THR A 128 15.76 -60.87 -42.66
N PRO A 129 16.33 -61.89 -43.33
CA PRO A 129 16.51 -61.85 -44.78
C PRO A 129 15.13 -61.92 -45.43
N LYS A 130 14.72 -60.82 -46.07
CA LYS A 130 13.53 -60.80 -46.93
C LYS A 130 13.77 -61.73 -48.13
N LYS A 131 13.16 -62.92 -48.11
CA LYS A 131 13.10 -63.81 -49.28
C LYS A 131 12.50 -63.05 -50.46
N LYS A 132 13.30 -62.81 -51.51
CA LYS A 132 12.80 -62.35 -52.80
C LYS A 132 12.22 -63.55 -53.55
N VAL A 133 10.92 -63.56 -53.75
CA VAL A 133 10.25 -64.52 -54.65
C VAL A 133 10.59 -64.10 -56.08
N ARG A 134 11.34 -64.94 -56.80
CA ARG A 134 11.49 -64.81 -58.26
C ARG A 134 10.26 -65.44 -58.90
N PHE A 135 9.50 -64.65 -59.64
CA PHE A 135 8.51 -65.17 -60.59
C PHE A 135 9.29 -65.76 -61.77
N SER A 136 9.10 -67.06 -62.00
CA SER A 136 9.48 -67.80 -63.21
C SER A 136 8.33 -67.78 -64.21
#